data_AF-A0A7C3CKU8-F1
#
_entry.id   AF-A0A7C3CKU8-F1
#
_cell.length_a   1.000
_cell.length_b   1.000
_cell.length_c   1.000
_cell.angle_alpha   90.00
_cell.angle_beta   90.00
_cell.angle_gamma   90.00
#
_symmetry.space_group_name_H-M   'P 1'
#
loop_
_entity.id
_entity.type
_entity.pdbx_description
1 polymer ?
#
loop_
_entity_poly.entity_id
_entity_poly.type
_entity_poly.pdbx_seq_one_letter_code
_entity_poly.pdbx_strand_id
1 'polypeptide(L)'
;SGFSQIVFKMIGIALPREAAQQVEVGEAVDFVEQSQAGDLAFFENRKSKIAHVGILLEDRKIIHASGQVRIDKIDHFGIFNVNTEKYTHKLRIVKRVLPTQPKSALQESSDENEVNNQIEIF
;
A
#
# COMPACT_ATOMS: atom_id res chain seq x y z
N SER A 1 14.12 2.12 4.51
CA SER A 1 13.41 1.85 5.78
C SER A 1 13.31 3.06 6.70
N GLY A 2 14.26 4.00 6.73
CA GLY A 2 14.18 5.18 7.62
C GLY A 2 12.93 6.04 7.40
N PHE A 3 12.51 6.23 6.14
CA PHE A 3 11.28 6.97 5.81
C PHE A 3 10.04 6.33 6.42
N SER A 4 9.79 5.03 6.20
CA SER A 4 8.66 4.32 6.79
C SER A 4 8.70 4.33 8.32
N GLN A 5 9.89 4.18 8.92
CA GLN A 5 10.06 4.24 10.36
C GLN A 5 9.63 5.59 10.95
N ILE A 6 10.01 6.71 10.32
CA ILE A 6 9.64 8.05 10.81
C ILE A 6 8.14 8.27 10.68
N VAL A 7 7.54 7.95 9.52
CA VAL A 7 6.11 8.13 9.27
C VAL A 7 5.27 7.33 10.28
N PHE A 8 5.60 6.06 10.50
CA PHE A 8 4.86 5.24 11.46
C PHE A 8 5.10 5.68 12.91
N LYS A 9 6.30 6.15 13.25
CA LYS A 9 6.58 6.70 14.57
C LYS A 9 5.74 7.94 14.88
N MET A 10 5.46 8.78 13.87
CA MET A 10 4.60 9.97 14.04
C MET A 10 3.16 9.63 14.44
N ILE A 11 2.69 8.43 14.09
CA ILE A 11 1.37 7.93 14.47
C ILE A 11 1.43 6.92 15.63
N GLY A 12 2.54 6.91 16.38
CA GLY A 12 2.69 6.09 17.60
C GLY A 12 3.09 4.63 17.36
N ILE A 13 3.43 4.23 16.13
CA ILE A 13 3.81 2.86 15.80
C ILE A 13 5.33 2.77 15.63
N ALA A 14 5.99 2.03 16.52
CA ALA A 14 7.43 1.82 16.47
C ALA A 14 7.78 0.68 15.50
N LEU A 15 8.41 1.02 14.37
CA LEU A 15 8.96 0.04 13.44
C LEU A 15 10.47 -0.20 13.69
N PRO A 16 10.97 -1.44 13.50
CA PRO A 16 12.39 -1.73 13.45
C PRO A 16 13.15 -0.85 12.45
N ARG A 17 14.47 -0.70 12.64
CA ARG A 17 15.28 0.19 11.79
C ARG A 17 15.50 -0.36 10.39
N GLU A 18 15.62 -1.68 10.26
CA GLU A 18 15.95 -2.35 9.00
C GLU A 18 14.73 -2.93 8.31
N ALA A 19 14.67 -2.82 6.97
CA ALA A 19 13.54 -3.33 6.18
C ALA A 19 13.33 -4.85 6.38
N ALA A 20 14.43 -5.60 6.51
CA ALA A 20 14.41 -7.04 6.77
C ALA A 20 13.82 -7.41 8.15
N GLN A 21 13.73 -6.47 9.08
CA GLN A 21 13.06 -6.68 10.37
C GLN A 21 11.64 -6.12 10.36
N GLN A 22 11.41 -5.02 9.64
CA GLN A 22 10.07 -4.43 9.47
C GLN A 22 9.06 -5.40 8.83
N VAL A 23 9.53 -6.29 7.95
CA VAL A 23 8.67 -7.30 7.29
C VAL A 23 8.04 -8.32 8.26
N GLU A 24 8.64 -8.48 9.45
CA GLU A 24 8.12 -9.38 10.49
C GLU A 24 6.99 -8.73 11.31
N VAL A 25 6.73 -7.43 11.12
CA VAL A 25 5.70 -6.68 11.84
C VAL A 25 4.38 -6.70 11.06
N GLY A 26 3.28 -6.91 11.76
CA GLY A 26 1.94 -6.91 11.19
C GLY A 26 1.58 -8.20 10.44
N GLU A 27 0.46 -8.17 9.74
CA GLU A 27 -0.12 -9.32 9.06
C GLU A 27 0.24 -9.32 7.57
N ALA A 28 0.38 -10.50 6.97
CA ALA A 28 0.60 -10.59 5.53
C ALA A 28 -0.68 -10.24 4.76
N VAL A 29 -0.51 -9.54 3.64
CA VAL A 29 -1.57 -9.32 2.64
C VAL A 29 -1.21 -10.15 1.42
N ASP A 30 -2.01 -11.16 1.12
CA ASP A 30 -1.69 -12.18 0.12
C ASP A 30 -1.65 -11.64 -1.31
N PHE A 31 -2.51 -10.66 -1.61
CA PHE A 31 -2.64 -10.07 -2.94
C PHE A 31 -2.50 -8.56 -2.90
N VAL A 32 -1.75 -7.99 -3.85
CA VAL A 32 -1.55 -6.53 -3.94
C VAL A 32 -2.89 -5.82 -4.14
N GLU A 33 -3.84 -6.44 -4.82
CA GLU A 33 -5.19 -5.94 -5.06
C GLU A 33 -6.02 -5.81 -3.77
N GLN A 34 -5.65 -6.54 -2.71
CA GLN A 34 -6.27 -6.46 -1.39
C GLN A 34 -5.55 -5.49 -0.45
N SER A 35 -4.45 -4.90 -0.93
CA SER A 35 -3.72 -3.90 -0.17
C SER A 35 -4.55 -2.64 0.02
N GLN A 36 -4.27 -1.95 1.11
CA GLN A 36 -4.89 -0.69 1.48
C GLN A 36 -3.83 0.39 1.57
N ALA A 37 -4.25 1.65 1.46
CA ALA A 37 -3.37 2.77 1.74
C ALA A 37 -2.82 2.65 3.17
N GLY A 38 -1.51 2.83 3.32
CA GLY A 38 -0.79 2.63 4.58
C GLY A 38 -0.17 1.24 4.74
N ASP A 39 -0.52 0.24 3.94
CA ASP A 39 0.18 -1.04 3.96
C ASP A 39 1.65 -0.88 3.54
N LEU A 40 2.54 -1.70 4.10
CA LEU A 40 3.96 -1.68 3.79
C LEU A 40 4.28 -2.72 2.72
N ALA A 41 4.82 -2.28 1.58
CA ALA A 41 5.33 -3.16 0.54
C ALA A 41 6.84 -3.35 0.70
N PHE A 42 7.29 -4.60 0.65
CA PHE A 42 8.69 -5.01 0.83
C PHE A 42 9.26 -5.59 -0.45
N PHE A 43 10.52 -5.23 -0.73
CA PHE A 43 11.17 -5.56 -1.99
C PHE A 43 12.51 -6.24 -1.77
N GLU A 44 12.81 -7.20 -2.64
CA GLU A 44 14.05 -7.95 -2.61
C GLU A 44 15.15 -7.33 -3.46
N ASN A 45 16.40 -7.52 -3.04
CA ASN A 45 17.57 -7.25 -3.86
C ASN A 45 17.94 -8.45 -4.75
N ARG A 46 19.04 -8.33 -5.50
CA ARG A 46 19.56 -9.40 -6.37
C ARG A 46 19.94 -10.71 -5.64
N LYS A 47 20.07 -10.68 -4.32
CA LYS A 47 20.36 -11.85 -3.46
C LYS A 47 19.08 -12.39 -2.81
N SER A 48 17.90 -12.01 -3.29
CA SER A 48 16.58 -12.40 -2.76
C SER A 48 16.38 -12.05 -1.28
N LYS A 49 17.07 -11.02 -0.79
CA LYS A 49 16.90 -10.51 0.59
C LYS A 49 16.07 -9.24 0.57
N ILE A 50 15.16 -9.10 1.54
CA ILE A 50 14.44 -7.84 1.76
C ILE A 50 15.46 -6.73 2.03
N ALA A 51 15.45 -5.71 1.18
CA ALA A 51 16.41 -4.60 1.24
C ALA A 51 15.74 -3.23 1.11
N HIS A 52 14.47 -3.20 0.70
CA HIS A 52 13.73 -1.96 0.50
C HIS A 52 12.29 -2.08 0.99
N VAL A 53 11.70 -0.95 1.36
CA VAL A 53 10.33 -0.83 1.86
C VAL A 53 9.75 0.50 1.41
N GLY A 54 8.46 0.49 1.07
CA GLY A 54 7.67 1.69 0.81
C GLY A 54 6.25 1.55 1.38
N ILE A 55 5.54 2.67 1.43
CA ILE A 55 4.17 2.73 1.95
C ILE A 55 3.22 2.81 0.76
N LEU A 56 2.28 1.87 0.69
CA LEU A 56 1.26 1.84 -0.35
C LEU A 56 0.29 3.00 -0.18
N LEU A 57 -0.12 3.54 -1.30
CA LEU A 57 -1.14 4.57 -1.43
C LEU A 57 -2.28 3.99 -2.29
N GLU A 58 -3.37 4.74 -2.39
CA GLU A 58 -4.47 4.42 -3.31
C GLU A 58 -4.00 4.41 -4.78
N ASP A 59 -4.84 3.86 -5.67
CA ASP A 59 -4.60 3.78 -7.12
C ASP A 59 -3.30 3.07 -7.55
N ARG A 60 -2.85 2.06 -6.79
CA ARG A 60 -1.62 1.31 -7.10
C ARG A 60 -0.39 2.24 -7.16
N LYS A 61 -0.31 3.16 -6.21
CA LYS A 61 0.84 4.06 -6.02
C LYS A 61 1.61 3.67 -4.77
N ILE A 62 2.87 4.06 -4.72
CA ILE A 62 3.73 3.83 -3.57
C ILE A 62 4.61 5.04 -3.31
N ILE A 63 4.68 5.47 -2.06
CA ILE A 63 5.67 6.45 -1.60
C ILE A 63 6.86 5.74 -0.98
N HIS A 64 8.07 6.07 -1.43
CA HIS A 64 9.29 5.43 -0.96
C HIS A 64 10.51 6.33 -1.11
N ALA A 65 11.56 6.02 -0.34
CA ALA A 65 12.84 6.74 -0.38
C ALA A 65 13.89 5.92 -1.13
N SER A 66 14.25 6.34 -2.35
CA SER A 66 15.25 5.70 -3.19
C SER A 66 16.07 6.79 -3.89
N GLY A 67 17.18 7.22 -3.27
CA GLY A 67 17.92 8.44 -3.62
C GLY A 67 17.20 9.73 -3.18
N GLN A 68 15.89 9.79 -3.40
CA GLN A 68 14.97 10.82 -2.92
C GLN A 68 13.62 10.21 -2.52
N VAL A 69 12.80 10.95 -1.78
CA VAL A 69 11.39 10.57 -1.55
C VAL A 69 10.59 10.91 -2.79
N ARG A 70 9.84 9.94 -3.31
CA ARG A 70 8.95 10.15 -4.46
C ARG A 70 7.79 9.15 -4.44
N ILE A 71 6.82 9.39 -5.33
CA ILE A 71 5.68 8.51 -5.57
C ILE A 71 5.84 7.89 -6.95
N ASP A 72 5.82 6.56 -7.01
CA ASP A 72 5.90 5.77 -8.25
C ASP A 72 4.67 4.86 -8.37
N LYS A 73 4.47 4.26 -9.56
CA LYS A 73 3.47 3.21 -9.76
C LYS A 73 3.99 1.87 -9.24
N ILE A 74 3.09 1.03 -8.77
CA ILE A 74 3.41 -0.32 -8.32
C ILE A 74 2.40 -1.34 -8.86
N ASP A 75 2.88 -2.55 -9.11
CA ASP A 75 2.06 -3.73 -9.38
C ASP A 75 2.65 -4.98 -8.72
N HIS A 76 2.19 -6.17 -9.12
CA HIS A 76 2.66 -7.44 -8.59
C HIS A 76 4.14 -7.73 -8.91
N PHE A 77 4.73 -7.11 -9.95
CA PHE A 77 6.17 -7.22 -10.20
C PHE A 77 6.97 -6.29 -9.29
N GLY A 78 6.46 -5.08 -9.07
CA GLY A 78 6.99 -4.13 -8.10
C GLY A 78 6.96 -2.70 -8.59
N ILE A 79 7.97 -1.89 -8.25
CA ILE A 79 7.94 -0.45 -8.50
C ILE A 79 8.37 -0.15 -9.93
N PHE A 80 7.46 0.39 -10.73
CA PHE A 80 7.71 0.87 -12.07
C PHE A 80 8.03 2.37 -12.06
N ASN A 81 9.27 2.71 -12.40
CA ASN A 81 9.69 4.10 -12.55
C ASN A 81 9.34 4.58 -13.96
N VAL A 82 8.37 5.51 -14.05
CA VAL A 82 7.85 6.03 -15.31
C VAL A 82 8.88 6.82 -16.12
N ASN A 83 9.84 7.47 -15.46
CA ASN A 83 10.85 8.29 -16.14
C ASN A 83 11.91 7.42 -16.84
N THR A 84 12.21 6.25 -16.25
CA THR A 84 13.21 5.32 -16.79
C THR A 84 12.60 4.13 -17.54
N GLU A 85 11.27 4.02 -17.53
CA GLU A 85 10.47 2.91 -18.08
C GLU A 85 10.93 1.51 -17.61
N LYS A 86 11.31 1.40 -16.33
CA LYS A 86 11.92 0.18 -15.78
C LYS A 86 11.39 -0.14 -14.40
N TYR A 87 11.31 -1.44 -14.12
CA TYR A 87 11.16 -1.92 -12.75
C TYR A 87 12.45 -1.71 -11.98
N THR A 88 12.34 -1.05 -10.84
CA THR A 88 13.49 -0.69 -10.00
C THR A 88 13.60 -1.57 -8.76
N HIS A 89 12.45 -2.03 -8.25
CA HIS A 89 12.36 -2.83 -7.03
C HIS A 89 11.38 -3.97 -7.27
N LYS A 90 11.80 -5.21 -6.98
CA LYS A 90 10.97 -6.40 -7.15
C LYS A 90 10.17 -6.69 -5.89
N LEU A 91 8.85 -6.69 -6.01
CA LEU A 91 7.95 -6.92 -4.87
C LEU A 91 8.11 -8.34 -4.34
N ARG A 92 8.12 -8.48 -3.01
CA ARG A 92 8.22 -9.77 -2.33
C ARG A 92 7.00 -10.08 -1.47
N ILE A 93 6.55 -9.11 -0.67
CA ILE A 93 5.44 -9.28 0.27
C ILE A 93 4.87 -7.92 0.67
N VAL A 94 3.59 -7.88 1.01
CA VAL A 94 2.92 -6.72 1.59
C VAL A 94 2.52 -7.06 3.03
N LYS A 95 2.69 -6.12 3.96
CA LYS A 95 2.30 -6.26 5.36
C LYS A 95 1.37 -5.14 5.79
N ARG A 96 0.30 -5.50 6.50
CA ARG A 96 -0.60 -4.56 7.16
C ARG A 96 -0.23 -4.39 8.62
N VAL A 97 0.09 -3.16 9.01
CA VAL A 97 0.46 -2.82 10.38
C VAL A 97 -0.63 -1.97 11.06
N LEU A 98 -1.39 -1.20 10.28
CA LEU A 98 -2.48 -0.41 10.81
C LEU A 98 -3.68 -1.31 11.14
N PRO A 99 -4.41 -1.02 12.24
CA PRO A 99 -5.66 -1.73 12.52
C PRO A 99 -6.64 -1.51 11.38
N THR A 100 -7.26 -2.60 10.91
CA THR A 100 -8.28 -2.54 9.88
C THR A 100 -9.52 -1.85 10.42
N GLN A 101 -10.00 -0.82 9.71
CA GLN A 101 -11.38 -0.37 9.91
C GLN A 101 -12.31 -1.49 9.38
N PRO A 102 -13.33 -1.93 10.13
CA PRO A 102 -14.28 -2.90 9.60
C PRO A 102 -14.95 -2.32 8.35
N LYS A 103 -14.98 -3.11 7.28
CA LYS A 103 -15.58 -2.76 5.98
C LYS A 103 -17.06 -2.37 6.05
N SER A 104 -17.74 -2.58 7.18
CA SER A 104 -19.17 -2.27 7.35
C SER A 104 -19.49 -0.78 7.47
N ALA A 105 -18.50 0.11 7.62
CA ALA A 105 -18.76 1.53 7.85
C ALA A 105 -18.74 2.42 6.59
N LEU A 106 -18.43 1.88 5.40
CA LEU A 106 -18.24 2.68 4.17
C LEU A 106 -19.04 2.20 2.95
N GLN A 107 -20.05 1.33 3.13
CA GLN A 107 -20.84 0.77 2.03
C GLN A 107 -22.37 0.88 2.25
N GLU A 108 -22.85 2.04 2.71
CA GLU A 108 -24.31 2.34 2.79
C GLU A 108 -24.68 3.76 2.29
N SER A 109 -23.92 4.40 1.39
CA SER A 109 -24.27 5.76 0.94
C SER A 109 -24.26 6.06 -0.57
N SER A 110 -24.17 5.05 -1.44
CA SER A 110 -24.17 5.30 -2.90
C SER A 110 -25.36 4.74 -3.69
N ASP A 111 -26.22 3.88 -3.13
CA ASP A 111 -27.12 3.06 -3.97
C ASP A 111 -28.63 3.33 -3.82
N GLU A 112 -29.07 4.39 -3.11
CA GLU A 112 -30.53 4.65 -2.90
C GLU A 112 -31.18 5.78 -3.70
N ASN A 113 -30.50 6.46 -4.64
CA ASN A 113 -31.04 7.66 -5.31
C ASN A 113 -31.40 7.53 -6.81
N GLU A 114 -31.72 6.34 -7.34
CA GLU A 114 -32.06 6.21 -8.77
C GLU A 114 -33.35 5.47 -9.16
N VAL A 115 -34.24 5.08 -8.24
CA VAL A 115 -35.52 4.47 -8.63
C VAL A 115 -36.69 5.09 -7.89
N ASN A 116 -37.14 6.27 -8.32
CA ASN A 116 -38.52 6.72 -8.14
C ASN A 116 -38.84 7.85 -9.12
N ASN A 117 -38.97 7.51 -10.41
CA ASN A 117 -39.69 8.37 -11.35
C ASN A 117 -40.38 7.57 -12.46
N GLN A 118 -41.32 6.71 -12.07
CA GLN A 118 -42.33 6.24 -13.02
C GLN A 118 -43.72 6.61 -12.48
N ILE A 119 -44.23 7.67 -13.08
CA ILE A 119 -45.52 8.33 -12.85
C ILE A 119 -46.64 7.40 -13.36
N GLU A 120 -47.68 7.22 -12.56
CA GLU A 120 -48.98 6.67 -13.00
C GLU A 120 -49.60 7.55 -14.09
N ILE A 121 -49.94 6.97 -15.23
CA ILE A 121 -50.94 7.54 -16.14
C ILE A 121 -51.64 6.40 -16.90
N PHE A 122 -52.86 6.11 -16.45
CA PHE A 122 -53.95 5.31 -17.07
C PHE A 122 -53.64 3.89 -17.57
#